data_AF-A0A960QTA6-F1
#
_entry.id   AF-A0A960QTA6-F1
#
_cell.length_a   1.000
_cell.length_b   1.000
_cell.length_c   1.000
_cell.angle_alpha   90.00
_cell.angle_beta   90.00
_cell.angle_gamma   90.00
#
_symmetry.space_group_name_H-M   'P 1'
#
loop_
_entity.id
_entity.type
_entity.pdbx_description
1 polymer ?
#
loop_
_entity_poly.entity_id
_entity_poly.type
_entity_poly.pdbx_seq_one_letter_code
_entity_poly.pdbx_strand_id
1 'polypeptide(L)'
;SNQVTLFTASDFGRTLTSNGAGSDHAWGGNHLILGGAVQGQRIWGTYPNLYEDNPLDVGRGRLIPTTSVDSYFAELALWLGVPRSDLPLVLPNIATFFDPISGGQPIGFLG
;
A
#
# COMPACT_ATOMS: atom_id res chain seq x y z
N SER A 1 18.67 15.60 3.28
CA SER A 1 18.01 14.59 2.42
C SER A 1 16.69 14.09 3.00
N ASN A 2 16.43 14.20 4.31
CA ASN A 2 15.23 13.64 4.95
C ASN A 2 13.93 14.45 4.75
N GLN A 3 13.99 15.53 3.97
CA GLN A 3 12.86 16.44 3.73
C GLN A 3 12.20 16.21 2.36
N VAL A 4 12.69 15.23 1.59
CA VAL A 4 12.18 14.92 0.26
C VAL A 4 11.98 13.42 0.15
N THR A 5 10.75 13.03 -0.21
CA THR A 5 10.33 11.65 -0.46
C THR A 5 9.65 11.61 -1.83
N LEU A 6 10.13 10.73 -2.72
CA LEU A 6 9.48 10.35 -3.95
C LEU A 6 8.70 9.05 -3.70
N PHE A 7 7.49 8.98 -4.22
CA PHE A 7 6.65 7.81 -4.07
C PHE A 7 5.81 7.60 -5.34
N THR A 8 5.40 6.35 -5.60
CA THR A 8 4.44 6.06 -6.67
C THR A 8 3.03 5.94 -6.10
N ALA A 9 2.04 6.32 -6.90
CA ALA A 9 0.61 6.15 -6.61
C ALA A 9 -0.07 5.59 -7.87
N SER A 10 -0.90 4.58 -7.70
CA SER A 10 -1.63 3.90 -8.77
C SER A 10 -2.80 3.17 -8.15
N ASP A 11 -3.98 3.32 -8.75
CA ASP A 11 -5.18 2.54 -8.48
C ASP A 11 -5.37 1.41 -9.50
N PHE A 12 -4.42 1.27 -10.43
CA PHE A 12 -4.50 0.34 -11.55
C PHE A 12 -3.76 -0.96 -11.25
N GLY A 13 -4.47 -2.09 -11.39
CA GLY A 13 -3.92 -3.45 -11.36
C GLY A 13 -4.50 -4.32 -12.47
N ARG A 14 -3.79 -5.40 -12.82
CA ARG A 14 -4.20 -6.38 -13.83
C ARG A 14 -4.19 -7.80 -13.29
N THR A 15 -5.11 -8.63 -13.79
CA THR A 15 -5.15 -10.06 -13.48
C THR A 15 -3.89 -10.79 -13.94
N LEU A 16 -3.44 -11.81 -13.18
CA LEU A 16 -2.36 -12.69 -13.63
C LEU A 16 -2.77 -13.55 -14.84
N THR A 17 -4.05 -13.92 -14.90
CA THR A 17 -4.59 -14.76 -15.99
C THR A 17 -5.04 -13.94 -17.18
N SER A 18 -5.00 -14.55 -18.36
CA SER A 18 -5.53 -13.97 -19.60
C SER A 18 -7.07 -13.95 -19.62
N ASN A 19 -7.64 -13.01 -20.37
CA ASN A 19 -9.07 -12.99 -20.73
C ASN A 19 -9.32 -13.36 -22.21
N GLY A 20 -8.30 -13.86 -22.91
CA GLY A 20 -8.34 -14.19 -24.34
C GLY A 20 -7.93 -13.03 -25.26
N ALA A 21 -7.93 -11.79 -24.78
CA ALA A 21 -7.50 -10.60 -25.52
C ALA A 21 -6.47 -9.72 -24.76
N GLY A 22 -6.04 -10.17 -23.57
CA GLY A 22 -5.19 -9.41 -22.66
C GLY A 22 -5.44 -9.84 -21.21
N SER A 23 -5.59 -8.87 -20.31
CA SER A 23 -5.90 -9.07 -18.89
C SER A 23 -7.09 -8.21 -18.46
N ASP A 24 -7.72 -8.58 -17.36
CA ASP A 24 -8.81 -7.82 -16.75
C ASP A 24 -8.33 -6.93 -15.60
N HIS A 25 -9.27 -6.18 -15.03
CA HIS A 25 -9.03 -5.31 -13.89
C HIS A 25 -8.72 -6.10 -12.61
N ALA A 26 -7.74 -5.61 -11.86
CA ALA A 26 -7.38 -6.04 -10.52
C ALA A 26 -6.95 -4.81 -9.68
N TRP A 27 -6.54 -5.04 -8.45
CA TRP A 27 -6.24 -3.96 -7.48
C TRP A 27 -4.81 -4.00 -6.92
N GLY A 28 -4.08 -5.11 -7.06
CA GLY A 28 -2.78 -5.32 -6.41
C GLY A 28 -1.62 -4.81 -7.25
N GLY A 29 -0.63 -4.20 -6.59
CA GLY A 29 0.57 -3.67 -7.23
C GLY A 29 1.70 -3.42 -6.24
N ASN A 30 2.86 -3.03 -6.78
CA ASN A 30 4.03 -2.63 -5.98
C ASN A 30 4.21 -1.12 -6.08
N HIS A 31 4.45 -0.46 -4.95
CA HIS A 31 4.82 0.95 -4.89
C HIS A 31 6.31 1.11 -4.58
N LEU A 32 6.94 2.12 -5.18
CA LEU A 32 8.32 2.48 -4.91
C LEU A 32 8.35 3.76 -4.07
N ILE A 33 9.17 3.76 -3.02
CA ILE A 33 9.38 4.91 -2.14
C ILE A 33 10.88 5.15 -2.02
N LEU A 34 11.32 6.39 -2.24
CA LEU A 34 12.72 6.79 -2.25
C LEU A 34 12.89 8.11 -1.52
N GLY A 35 13.91 8.24 -0.69
CA GLY A 35 14.16 9.48 0.06
C GLY A 35 15.12 9.26 1.21
N GLY A 36 15.63 10.35 1.80
CA GLY A 36 16.57 10.26 2.93
C GLY A 36 15.93 9.75 4.22
N ALA A 37 14.62 9.98 4.40
CA ALA A 37 13.84 9.49 5.54
C ALA A 37 13.26 8.08 5.31
N VAL A 38 13.51 7.48 4.14
CA VAL A 38 12.95 6.17 3.81
C VAL A 38 13.85 5.09 4.40
N GLN A 39 13.28 4.20 5.19
CA GLN A 39 13.92 2.97 5.63
C GLN A 39 13.98 1.96 4.46
N GLY A 40 14.81 2.28 3.47
CA GLY A 40 14.91 1.58 2.19
C GLY A 40 15.65 0.24 2.26
N GLN A 41 15.96 -0.31 1.07
CA GLN A 41 16.59 -1.63 0.89
C GLN A 41 15.75 -2.80 1.44
N ARG A 42 14.43 -2.61 1.49
CA ARG A 42 13.47 -3.54 2.07
C ARG A 42 12.19 -3.53 1.26
N ILE A 43 11.51 -4.68 1.24
CA ILE A 43 10.11 -4.77 0.84
C ILE A 43 9.29 -4.59 2.11
N TRP A 44 8.44 -3.57 2.12
CA TRP A 44 7.47 -3.36 3.19
C TRP A 44 6.16 -4.07 2.83
N GLY A 45 5.58 -4.79 3.80
CA GLY A 45 4.46 -5.71 3.57
C GLY A 45 4.91 -7.14 3.31
N THR A 46 4.01 -7.96 2.74
CA THR A 46 4.30 -9.36 2.41
C THR A 46 4.04 -9.62 0.94
N TYR A 47 5.10 -9.91 0.18
CA TYR A 47 4.97 -10.25 -1.23
C TYR A 47 4.21 -11.58 -1.38
N PRO A 48 3.13 -11.65 -2.17
CA PRO A 48 2.32 -12.85 -2.28
C PRO A 48 2.98 -13.90 -3.17
N ASN A 49 2.59 -15.16 -3.00
CA ASN A 49 2.93 -16.21 -3.96
C ASN A 49 2.06 -16.04 -5.22
N LEU A 50 2.67 -15.97 -6.39
CA LEU A 50 1.97 -15.70 -7.65
C LEU A 50 1.53 -17.00 -8.34
N TYR A 51 0.42 -17.57 -7.88
CA TYR A 51 -0.25 -18.70 -8.54
C TYR A 51 -1.78 -18.61 -8.36
N GLU A 52 -2.54 -19.22 -9.26
CA GLU A 52 -4.01 -19.26 -9.19
C GLU A 52 -4.51 -20.07 -7.99
N ASP A 53 -5.68 -19.72 -7.45
CA ASP A 53 -6.33 -20.41 -6.33
C ASP A 53 -5.53 -20.43 -5.01
N ASN A 54 -4.53 -19.55 -4.87
CA ASN A 54 -3.89 -19.31 -3.59
C ASN A 54 -4.87 -18.59 -2.63
N PRO A 55 -4.64 -18.59 -1.30
CA PRO A 55 -5.57 -18.00 -0.33
C PRO A 55 -5.87 -16.49 -0.50
N LEU A 56 -5.04 -15.75 -1.23
CA LEU A 56 -5.26 -14.33 -1.56
C LEU A 56 -5.92 -14.13 -2.92
N ASP A 57 -6.05 -15.17 -3.76
CA ASP A 57 -6.71 -15.08 -5.04
C ASP A 57 -8.24 -15.11 -4.87
N VAL A 58 -8.92 -14.03 -5.28
CA VAL A 58 -10.39 -14.00 -5.33
C VAL A 58 -10.95 -14.48 -6.68
N GLY A 59 -10.10 -15.15 -7.46
CA GLY A 59 -10.40 -15.74 -8.75
C GLY A 59 -9.79 -14.96 -9.91
N ARG A 60 -9.24 -15.72 -10.87
CA ARG A 60 -8.56 -15.22 -12.07
C ARG A 60 -7.26 -14.48 -11.77
N GLY A 61 -6.53 -14.90 -10.74
CA GLY A 61 -5.28 -14.27 -10.34
C GLY A 61 -5.45 -12.82 -9.90
N ARG A 62 -6.57 -12.50 -9.22
CA ARG A 62 -6.80 -11.20 -8.57
C ARG A 62 -6.40 -11.34 -7.12
N LEU A 63 -5.16 -10.96 -6.82
CA LEU A 63 -4.57 -11.16 -5.50
C LEU A 63 -4.89 -10.01 -4.56
N ILE A 64 -5.55 -10.29 -3.43
CA ILE A 64 -5.74 -9.33 -2.32
C ILE A 64 -4.37 -8.83 -1.85
N PRO A 65 -4.12 -7.51 -1.80
CA PRO A 65 -2.86 -6.98 -1.31
C PRO A 65 -2.77 -7.24 0.19
N THR A 66 -1.59 -7.61 0.65
CA THR A 66 -1.33 -7.83 2.09
C THR A 66 -1.18 -6.52 2.86
N THR A 67 -1.01 -5.41 2.14
CA THR A 67 -0.82 -4.06 2.68
C THR A 67 -1.87 -3.13 2.08
N SER A 68 -2.56 -2.39 2.94
CA SER A 68 -3.57 -1.42 2.50
C SER A 68 -2.93 -0.15 1.91
N VAL A 69 -3.56 0.37 0.86
CA VAL A 69 -3.23 1.68 0.29
C VAL A 69 -3.47 2.81 1.30
N ASP A 70 -4.44 2.65 2.20
CA ASP A 70 -4.72 3.63 3.26
C ASP A 70 -3.57 3.66 4.27
N SER A 71 -3.06 2.51 4.72
CA SER A 71 -1.89 2.48 5.62
C SER A 71 -0.65 3.07 4.94
N TYR A 72 -0.49 2.82 3.64
CA TYR A 72 0.58 3.40 2.84
C TYR A 72 0.53 4.93 2.79
N PHE A 73 -0.64 5.49 2.48
CA PHE A 73 -0.81 6.94 2.46
C PHE A 73 -0.85 7.56 3.85
N ALA A 74 -1.28 6.84 4.88
CA ALA A 74 -1.25 7.34 6.25
C ALA A 74 0.18 7.60 6.73
N GLU A 75 1.14 6.73 6.37
CA GLU A 75 2.56 6.95 6.68
C GLU A 75 3.06 8.26 6.04
N LEU A 76 2.74 8.48 4.76
CA LEU A 76 3.09 9.70 4.03
C LEU A 76 2.40 10.94 4.63
N ALA A 77 1.11 10.85 4.97
CA ALA A 77 0.35 11.94 5.56
C ALA A 77 0.92 12.36 6.91
N LEU A 78 1.25 11.41 7.78
CA LEU A 78 1.90 11.68 9.05
C LEU A 78 3.28 12.32 8.87
N TRP A 79 4.08 11.84 7.91
CA TRP A 79 5.38 12.43 7.58
C TRP A 79 5.25 13.86 7.03
N LEU A 80 4.20 14.16 6.26
CA LEU A 80 3.85 15.51 5.81
C LEU A 80 3.32 16.42 6.93
N GLY A 81 3.09 15.87 8.14
CA GLY A 81 2.65 16.63 9.31
C GLY A 81 1.13 16.67 9.52
N VAL A 82 0.36 15.82 8.83
CA VAL A 82 -1.08 15.68 9.10
C VAL A 82 -1.28 15.17 10.53
N PRO A 83 -2.11 15.83 11.37
CA PRO A 83 -2.42 15.33 12.69
C PRO A 83 -3.09 13.96 12.64
N ARG A 84 -2.79 13.08 13.61
CA ARG A 84 -3.41 11.75 13.73
C ARG A 84 -4.94 11.81 13.78
N SER A 85 -5.50 12.83 14.44
CA SER A 85 -6.94 13.08 14.52
C SER A 85 -7.60 13.30 13.15
N ASP A 86 -6.82 13.76 12.17
CA ASP A 86 -7.31 14.17 10.86
C ASP A 86 -7.10 13.08 9.81
N LEU A 87 -6.40 11.98 10.15
CA LEU A 87 -6.24 10.84 9.23
C LEU A 87 -7.58 10.30 8.72
N PRO A 88 -8.65 10.14 9.53
CA PRO A 88 -9.95 9.69 9.00
C PRO A 88 -10.61 10.68 8.02
N LEU A 89 -10.24 11.96 8.04
CA LEU A 89 -10.72 12.94 7.07
C LEU A 89 -10.06 12.75 5.70
N VAL A 90 -8.74 12.49 5.69
CA VAL A 90 -7.96 12.30 4.46
C VAL A 90 -8.12 10.88 3.90
N LEU A 91 -8.24 9.89 4.78
CA LEU A 91 -8.29 8.46 4.48
C LEU A 91 -9.50 7.84 5.22
N PRO A 92 -10.71 7.91 4.63
CA PRO A 92 -11.93 7.51 5.32
C PRO A 92 -11.97 6.05 5.80
N ASN A 93 -11.22 5.14 5.18
CA ASN A 93 -11.18 3.74 5.58
C ASN A 93 -10.00 3.40 6.51
N ILE A 94 -9.20 4.39 6.94
CA ILE A 94 -7.95 4.14 7.67
C ILE A 94 -8.15 3.30 8.93
N ALA A 95 -9.24 3.52 9.67
CA ALA A 95 -9.55 2.79 10.90
C ALA A 95 -9.74 1.27 10.69
N THR A 96 -9.96 0.82 9.44
CA THR A 96 -9.99 -0.61 9.09
C THR A 96 -8.60 -1.25 9.08
N PHE A 97 -7.56 -0.45 8.82
CA PHE A 97 -6.21 -0.95 8.52
C PHE A 97 -5.13 -0.44 9.48
N PHE A 98 -5.40 0.63 10.21
CA PHE A 98 -4.50 1.24 11.18
C PHE A 98 -5.31 2.04 12.19
N ASP A 99 -5.01 1.88 13.48
CA ASP A 99 -5.57 2.73 14.53
C ASP A 99 -4.80 4.06 14.58
N PRO A 100 -5.41 5.20 14.18
CA PRO A 100 -4.73 6.49 14.11
C PRO A 100 -4.16 6.96 15.45
N ILE A 101 -4.76 6.55 16.57
CA ILE A 101 -4.38 7.01 17.91
C ILE A 101 -3.39 6.07 18.63
N SER A 102 -3.06 4.92 18.04
CA SER A 102 -2.22 3.88 18.65
C SER A 102 -0.75 4.26 18.92
N GLY A 103 -0.30 5.46 18.55
CA GLY A 103 1.07 5.94 18.73
C GLY A 103 2.12 5.28 17.82
N GLY A 104 1.82 4.11 17.24
CA GLY A 104 2.69 3.40 16.29
C GLY A 104 2.71 4.02 14.90
N GLN A 105 3.53 3.45 14.01
CA GLN A 105 3.59 3.80 12.60
C GLN A 105 2.62 2.91 11.80
N PRO A 106 1.94 3.43 10.76
CA PRO A 106 1.09 2.63 9.88
C PRO A 106 1.81 1.44 9.23
N ILE A 107 2.98 1.68 8.66
CA ILE A 107 3.85 0.66 8.03
C ILE A 107 5.28 0.76 8.56
N GLY A 108 5.76 1.98 8.81
CA GLY A 108 7.09 2.25 9.36
C GLY A 108 8.20 2.46 8.32
N PHE A 109 7.84 2.67 7.05
CA PHE A 109 8.84 2.93 6.00
C PHE A 109 9.41 4.35 6.01
N LEU A 110 8.84 5.28 6.79
CA LEU A 110 9.38 6.64 6.99
C LEU A 110 9.86 6.83 8.44
N GLY A 111 11.01 7.47 8.64
CA GLY A 111 11.59 7.75 9.96
C GLY A 111 12.82 8.65 9.90
#